data_AF-A0A5J4Q0B1-F1
#
_entry.id   AF-A0A5J4Q0B1-F1
#
_cell.length_a   1.000
_cell.length_b   1.000
_cell.length_c   1.000
_cell.angle_alpha   90.00
_cell.angle_beta   90.00
_cell.angle_gamma   90.00
#
_symmetry.space_group_name_H-M   'P 1'
#
loop_
_entity.id
_entity.type
_entity.pdbx_description
1 polymer ?
#
loop_
_entity_poly.entity_id
_entity_poly.type
_entity_poly.pdbx_seq_one_letter_code
_entity_poly.pdbx_strand_id
1 'polypeptide(L)'
;MLLDFSNRFASLSKYIDGSREAVGDGMGYRDGILARVAETYLVAAEALIKQQKYTEALSYINNVRIRAAYKAGENRAAYCDGGAAYNAIANPVGYASFGNANSYYPANSYYESNNISVTTEATDIQITDISNLPEEDEKIINKLGYSSDYDRMMCLLLNERSRELMGEFHRWEDLSRTKTLVARAKAYNIEASPNVKEYHCLRPIPQTFLDAIQKNGRALTSAEKSEMQNPGY
;
A
#
# COMPACT_ATOMS: atom_id res chain seq x y z
N MET A 1 -14.61 20.78 20.62
CA MET A 1 -13.54 20.52 19.64
C MET A 1 -14.16 20.79 18.29
N LEU A 2 -13.98 22.00 17.74
CA LEU A 2 -14.47 22.33 16.40
C LEU A 2 -13.62 21.53 15.42
N LEU A 3 -14.22 20.53 14.78
CA LEU A 3 -13.58 19.84 13.67
C LEU A 3 -13.31 20.90 12.60
N ASP A 4 -12.04 21.16 12.35
CA ASP A 4 -11.61 22.01 11.25
C ASP A 4 -11.84 21.24 9.93
N PHE A 5 -12.95 21.56 9.26
CA PHE A 5 -13.33 20.97 7.97
C PHE A 5 -12.48 21.47 6.80
N SER A 6 -11.39 22.22 7.04
CA SER A 6 -10.47 22.65 5.97
C SER A 6 -9.54 21.53 5.49
N ASN A 7 -9.27 20.53 6.34
CA ASN A 7 -8.42 19.39 6.00
C ASN A 7 -9.25 18.23 5.45
N ARG A 8 -9.08 17.92 4.16
CA ARG A 8 -9.67 16.75 3.51
C ARG A 8 -8.60 15.71 3.30
N PHE A 9 -8.87 14.48 3.72
CA PHE A 9 -7.99 13.33 3.48
C PHE A 9 -8.61 12.45 2.40
N ALA A 10 -7.83 12.07 1.40
CA ALA A 10 -8.28 11.12 0.40
C ALA A 10 -8.48 9.74 1.06
N SER A 11 -9.70 9.20 0.97
CA SER A 11 -9.99 7.84 1.42
C SER A 11 -9.49 6.82 0.40
N LEU A 12 -9.05 5.65 0.86
CA LEU A 12 -8.76 4.52 -0.01
C LEU A 12 -10.07 3.93 -0.56
N SER A 13 -10.38 4.18 -1.83
CA SER A 13 -11.59 3.67 -2.49
C SER A 13 -11.54 2.19 -2.85
N LYS A 14 -10.36 1.55 -2.77
CA LYS A 14 -10.12 0.15 -3.17
C LYS A 14 -11.06 -0.86 -2.52
N TYR A 15 -11.52 -0.59 -1.30
CA TYR A 15 -12.42 -1.48 -0.55
C TYR A 15 -13.83 -0.95 -0.39
N ILE A 16 -14.12 0.24 -0.92
CA ILE A 16 -15.47 0.78 -0.84
C ILE A 16 -16.35 -0.01 -1.81
N ASP A 17 -17.41 -0.61 -1.29
CA ASP A 17 -18.31 -1.44 -2.09
C ASP A 17 -19.26 -0.61 -2.95
N GLY A 18 -19.19 -0.78 -4.27
CA GLY A 18 -20.04 -0.07 -5.23
C GLY A 18 -21.53 -0.43 -5.13
N SER A 19 -21.91 -1.53 -4.47
CA SER A 19 -23.32 -1.90 -4.29
C SER A 19 -24.00 -1.15 -3.14
N ARG A 20 -23.28 -0.32 -2.40
CA ARG A 20 -23.84 0.38 -1.24
C ARG A 20 -24.74 1.54 -1.69
N GLU A 21 -26.01 1.49 -1.35
CA GLU A 21 -27.00 2.51 -1.75
C GLU A 21 -27.26 3.55 -0.65
N ALA A 22 -27.07 3.18 0.63
CA ALA A 22 -27.24 4.08 1.77
C ALA A 22 -26.11 3.99 2.81
N VAL A 23 -25.91 5.08 3.57
CA VAL A 23 -24.93 5.14 4.67
C VAL A 23 -25.19 4.06 5.75
N GLY A 24 -26.45 3.66 5.96
CA GLY A 24 -26.82 2.63 6.92
C GLY A 24 -26.57 1.19 6.44
N ASP A 25 -26.23 0.98 5.18
CA ASP A 25 -26.03 -0.36 4.63
C ASP A 25 -24.72 -0.95 5.17
N GLY A 26 -24.86 -1.83 6.16
CA GLY A 26 -23.73 -2.56 6.77
C GLY A 26 -23.37 -3.86 6.05
N MET A 27 -24.22 -4.31 5.12
CA MET A 27 -23.99 -5.50 4.29
C MET A 27 -23.19 -5.10 3.04
N GLY A 28 -21.90 -5.40 3.02
CA GLY A 28 -21.08 -5.35 1.81
C GLY A 28 -21.04 -6.72 1.12
N TYR A 29 -21.00 -6.70 -0.21
CA TYR A 29 -20.78 -7.85 -1.10
C TYR A 29 -19.36 -7.87 -1.69
N ARG A 30 -18.55 -6.84 -1.45
CA ARG A 30 -17.15 -6.82 -1.87
C ARG A 30 -16.30 -7.78 -1.03
N ASP A 31 -15.63 -8.70 -1.71
CA ASP A 31 -14.76 -9.68 -1.06
C ASP A 31 -13.56 -9.03 -0.37
N GLY A 32 -13.26 -9.52 0.84
CA GLY A 32 -11.97 -9.30 1.49
C GLY A 32 -10.88 -10.13 0.79
N ILE A 33 -9.83 -9.47 0.33
CA ILE A 33 -8.74 -10.14 -0.39
C ILE A 33 -7.71 -10.62 0.63
N LEU A 34 -7.60 -11.94 0.80
CA LEU A 34 -6.52 -12.55 1.59
C LEU A 34 -5.29 -12.86 0.73
N ALA A 35 -5.52 -13.33 -0.51
CA ALA A 35 -4.47 -13.64 -1.46
C ALA A 35 -5.02 -13.52 -2.88
N ARG A 36 -4.16 -13.15 -3.84
CA ARG A 36 -4.55 -13.09 -5.26
C ARG A 36 -3.34 -13.25 -6.18
N VAL A 37 -3.62 -13.67 -7.40
CA VAL A 37 -2.62 -14.09 -8.38
C VAL A 37 -1.54 -13.04 -8.66
N ALA A 38 -1.85 -11.74 -8.65
CA ALA A 38 -0.82 -10.71 -8.87
C ALA A 38 0.27 -10.73 -7.79
N GLU A 39 -0.09 -11.04 -6.54
CA GLU A 39 0.90 -11.23 -5.48
C GLU A 39 1.84 -12.39 -5.81
N THR A 40 1.31 -13.50 -6.32
CA THR A 40 2.10 -14.67 -6.74
C THR A 40 3.12 -14.32 -7.83
N TYR A 41 2.73 -13.52 -8.83
CA TYR A 41 3.67 -13.01 -9.84
C TYR A 41 4.80 -12.21 -9.21
N LEU A 42 4.49 -11.30 -8.28
CA LEU A 42 5.50 -10.46 -7.63
C LEU A 42 6.39 -11.25 -6.65
N VAL A 43 5.88 -12.29 -5.99
CA VAL A 43 6.69 -13.22 -5.17
C VAL A 43 7.64 -14.03 -6.04
N ALA A 44 7.17 -14.51 -7.20
CA ALA A 44 8.03 -15.21 -8.16
C ALA A 44 9.15 -14.30 -8.69
N ALA A 45 8.82 -13.04 -9.04
CA ALA A 45 9.81 -12.03 -9.42
C ALA A 45 10.85 -11.80 -8.32
N GLU A 46 10.44 -11.72 -7.05
CA GLU A 46 11.37 -11.58 -5.93
C GLU A 46 12.37 -12.74 -5.83
N ALA A 47 11.87 -13.97 -5.94
CA ALA A 47 12.70 -15.16 -5.87
C ALA A 47 13.76 -15.19 -6.98
N LEU A 48 13.40 -14.69 -8.17
CA LEU A 48 14.31 -14.57 -9.31
C LEU A 48 15.34 -13.44 -9.12
N ILE A 49 14.92 -12.28 -8.59
CA ILE A 49 15.85 -11.19 -8.23
C ILE A 49 16.88 -11.67 -7.21
N LYS A 50 16.45 -12.45 -6.21
CA LYS A 50 17.36 -13.07 -5.21
C LYS A 50 18.35 -14.06 -5.82
N GLN A 51 18.02 -14.64 -6.97
CA GLN A 51 18.91 -15.48 -7.77
C GLN A 51 19.69 -14.69 -8.83
N GLN A 52 19.58 -13.36 -8.85
CA GLN A 52 20.18 -12.48 -9.87
C GLN A 52 19.70 -12.76 -11.30
N LYS A 53 18.52 -13.36 -11.46
CA LYS A 53 17.86 -13.65 -12.74
C LYS A 53 16.92 -12.52 -13.13
N TYR A 54 17.46 -11.33 -13.38
CA TYR A 54 16.67 -10.11 -13.47
C TYR A 54 15.76 -10.06 -14.69
N THR A 55 16.19 -10.53 -15.86
CA THR A 55 15.36 -10.58 -17.07
C THR A 55 14.15 -11.50 -16.88
N GLU A 56 14.34 -12.66 -16.23
CA GLU A 56 13.22 -13.55 -15.91
C GLU A 56 12.26 -12.92 -14.90
N ALA A 57 12.79 -12.22 -13.88
CA ALA A 57 11.96 -11.49 -12.92
C ALA A 57 11.11 -10.40 -13.59
N LEU A 58 11.67 -9.71 -14.58
CA LEU A 58 11.00 -8.66 -15.33
C LEU A 58 9.78 -9.18 -16.09
N SER A 59 9.83 -10.41 -16.61
CA SER A 59 8.67 -11.07 -17.24
C SER A 59 7.49 -11.20 -16.27
N TYR A 60 7.74 -11.55 -15.01
CA TYR A 60 6.69 -11.65 -13.99
C TYR A 60 6.14 -10.28 -13.57
N ILE A 61 7.02 -9.28 -13.44
CA ILE A 61 6.61 -7.89 -13.16
C ILE A 61 5.74 -7.35 -14.31
N ASN A 62 6.17 -7.56 -15.56
CA ASN A 62 5.46 -7.09 -16.74
C ASN A 62 4.09 -7.72 -16.90
N ASN A 63 3.86 -8.97 -16.46
CA ASN A 63 2.51 -9.55 -16.47
C ASN A 63 1.52 -8.73 -15.62
N VAL A 64 1.97 -8.21 -14.47
CA VAL A 64 1.14 -7.34 -13.62
C VAL A 64 0.94 -5.98 -14.29
N ARG A 65 2.00 -5.41 -14.87
CA ARG A 65 1.96 -4.10 -15.56
C ARG A 65 1.10 -4.12 -16.83
N ILE A 66 1.20 -5.16 -17.67
CA ILE A 66 0.34 -5.36 -18.85
C ILE A 66 -1.13 -5.40 -18.44
N ARG A 67 -1.46 -6.10 -17.36
CA ARG A 67 -2.85 -6.14 -16.86
C ARG A 67 -3.31 -4.77 -16.38
N ALA A 68 -2.43 -4.00 -15.74
CA ALA A 68 -2.74 -2.66 -15.22
C ALA A 68 -2.82 -1.58 -16.31
N ALA A 69 -2.22 -1.82 -17.48
CA ALA A 69 -2.19 -0.89 -18.61
C ALA A 69 -3.60 -0.56 -19.13
N TYR A 70 -3.70 0.62 -19.75
CA TYR A 70 -4.95 1.08 -20.33
C TYR A 70 -5.25 0.32 -21.61
N LYS A 71 -6.53 -0.04 -21.76
CA LYS A 71 -7.03 -0.65 -22.99
C LYS A 71 -7.66 0.43 -23.86
N ALA A 72 -7.53 0.29 -25.18
CA ALA A 72 -8.14 1.22 -26.11
C ALA A 72 -9.66 1.32 -25.87
N GLY A 73 -10.18 2.54 -25.75
CA GLY A 73 -11.58 2.82 -25.47
C GLY A 73 -11.99 2.77 -23.99
N GLU A 74 -11.07 2.50 -23.07
CA GLU A 74 -11.38 2.40 -21.64
C GLU A 74 -11.66 3.78 -21.00
N ASN A 75 -12.83 3.95 -20.38
CA ASN A 75 -13.16 5.16 -19.62
C ASN A 75 -12.78 4.99 -18.14
N ARG A 76 -11.68 5.62 -17.71
CA ARG A 76 -11.22 5.60 -16.31
C ARG A 76 -11.81 6.69 -15.43
N ALA A 77 -12.59 7.62 -15.97
CA ALA A 77 -13.32 8.62 -15.19
C ALA A 77 -14.58 8.02 -14.54
N ALA A 78 -15.15 7.01 -15.19
CA ALA A 78 -16.25 6.23 -14.63
C ALA A 78 -15.78 5.45 -13.41
N TYR A 79 -16.51 5.59 -12.31
CA TYR A 79 -16.31 4.83 -11.09
C TYR A 79 -17.67 4.64 -10.43
N CYS A 80 -17.86 3.51 -9.77
CA CYS A 80 -18.94 3.30 -8.83
C CYS A 80 -18.28 2.71 -7.59
N ASP A 81 -17.95 3.60 -6.65
CA ASP A 81 -17.68 3.20 -5.30
C ASP A 81 -18.91 3.54 -4.45
N GLY A 82 -19.16 2.78 -3.39
CA GLY A 82 -20.23 3.06 -2.44
C GLY A 82 -20.14 4.42 -1.74
N GLY A 83 -19.25 5.31 -2.16
CA GLY A 83 -19.20 6.71 -1.76
C GLY A 83 -20.46 7.47 -2.18
N ALA A 84 -21.14 7.05 -3.26
CA ALA A 84 -22.39 7.68 -3.71
C ALA A 84 -23.49 7.67 -2.64
N ALA A 85 -23.50 6.68 -1.75
CA ALA A 85 -24.39 6.59 -0.61
C ALA A 85 -24.33 7.81 0.33
N TYR A 86 -23.18 8.50 0.38
CA TYR A 86 -22.99 9.71 1.19
C TYR A 86 -23.44 11.01 0.50
N ASN A 87 -23.75 10.97 -0.81
CA ASN A 87 -24.26 12.11 -1.57
C ASN A 87 -25.78 12.05 -1.81
N ALA A 88 -26.47 11.01 -1.33
CA ALA A 88 -27.91 10.88 -1.49
C ALA A 88 -28.66 11.88 -0.58
N ILE A 89 -29.50 12.73 -1.18
CA ILE A 89 -30.34 13.75 -0.51
C ILE A 89 -31.30 13.11 0.51
N ALA A 90 -31.71 11.86 0.29
CA ALA A 90 -32.66 11.15 1.14
C ALA A 90 -32.06 10.63 2.46
N ASN A 91 -30.77 10.83 2.73
CA ASN A 91 -30.11 10.26 3.89
C ASN A 91 -29.85 11.33 4.97
N PRO A 92 -30.53 11.29 6.14
CA PRO A 92 -30.30 12.25 7.23
C PRO A 92 -28.89 12.15 7.85
N VAL A 93 -28.12 11.11 7.49
CA VAL A 93 -26.70 10.91 7.85
C VAL A 93 -25.76 11.06 6.64
N GLY A 94 -26.31 11.23 5.43
CA GLY A 94 -25.54 11.51 4.22
C GLY A 94 -25.07 12.95 4.23
N TYR A 95 -23.80 13.17 3.92
CA TYR A 95 -23.18 14.49 3.95
C TYR A 95 -23.66 15.41 2.81
N ALA A 96 -24.74 15.07 2.09
CA ALA A 96 -25.35 15.93 1.07
C ALA A 96 -25.72 17.33 1.62
N SER A 97 -26.13 17.41 2.88
CA SER A 97 -26.43 18.68 3.58
C SER A 97 -25.18 19.52 3.91
N PHE A 98 -23.98 18.95 3.81
CA PHE A 98 -22.72 19.66 4.08
C PHE A 98 -22.28 20.53 2.89
N GLY A 99 -23.00 20.45 1.75
CA GLY A 99 -22.72 21.25 0.56
C GLY A 99 -21.24 21.16 0.17
N ASN A 100 -20.56 22.31 0.18
CA ASN A 100 -19.14 22.39 -0.18
C ASN A 100 -18.20 21.62 0.77
N ALA A 101 -18.62 21.24 1.98
CA ALA A 101 -17.82 20.45 2.92
C ALA A 101 -17.94 18.93 2.69
N ASN A 102 -18.85 18.47 1.81
CA ASN A 102 -18.88 17.07 1.40
C ASN A 102 -17.63 16.72 0.58
N SER A 103 -16.92 15.67 0.97
CA SER A 103 -15.75 15.15 0.25
C SER A 103 -16.08 14.13 -0.83
N TYR A 104 -17.37 13.85 -1.06
CA TYR A 104 -17.81 13.05 -2.20
C TYR A 104 -17.39 13.71 -3.51
N TYR A 105 -16.80 12.92 -4.39
CA TYR A 105 -16.33 13.36 -5.70
C TYR A 105 -16.89 12.42 -6.77
N PRO A 106 -17.74 12.89 -7.71
CA PRO A 106 -18.50 12.07 -8.67
C PRO A 106 -17.65 11.53 -9.84
N ALA A 107 -16.33 11.42 -9.67
CA ALA A 107 -15.46 10.80 -10.66
C ALA A 107 -14.32 10.02 -10.00
N ASN A 108 -13.66 9.15 -10.75
CA ASN A 108 -12.40 8.56 -10.30
C ASN A 108 -11.33 9.67 -10.19
N SER A 109 -10.54 9.68 -9.12
CA SER A 109 -9.43 10.61 -8.97
C SER A 109 -8.24 10.28 -9.87
N TYR A 110 -8.29 9.24 -10.72
CA TYR A 110 -7.13 8.76 -11.47
C TYR A 110 -6.45 9.86 -12.30
N TYR A 111 -7.18 10.55 -13.16
CA TYR A 111 -6.59 11.58 -14.03
C TYR A 111 -6.02 12.75 -13.23
N GLU A 112 -6.71 13.16 -12.16
CA GLU A 112 -6.24 14.18 -11.22
C GLU A 112 -4.99 13.74 -10.46
N SER A 113 -4.99 12.51 -9.93
CA SER A 113 -3.91 11.93 -9.12
C SER A 113 -2.64 11.73 -9.93
N ASN A 114 -2.76 11.51 -11.24
CA ASN A 114 -1.65 11.37 -12.17
C ASN A 114 -1.34 12.68 -12.94
N ASN A 115 -2.14 13.73 -12.74
CA ASN A 115 -2.05 15.01 -13.46
C ASN A 115 -1.96 14.85 -14.99
N ILE A 116 -2.87 14.02 -15.55
CA ILE A 116 -2.96 13.76 -16.99
C ILE A 116 -4.33 14.17 -17.52
N SER A 117 -4.39 14.53 -18.81
CA SER A 117 -5.66 14.77 -19.49
C SER A 117 -6.50 13.49 -19.58
N VAL A 118 -7.83 13.66 -19.59
CA VAL A 118 -8.75 12.55 -19.85
C VAL A 118 -8.44 11.94 -21.21
N THR A 119 -8.27 10.62 -21.24
CA THR A 119 -7.95 9.86 -22.44
C THR A 119 -8.55 8.46 -22.37
N THR A 120 -8.84 7.91 -23.54
CA THR A 120 -9.24 6.50 -23.73
C THR A 120 -8.20 5.73 -24.55
N GLU A 121 -7.04 6.34 -24.81
CA GLU A 121 -5.96 5.71 -25.54
C GLU A 121 -5.34 4.56 -24.71
N ALA A 122 -4.91 3.51 -25.41
CA ALA A 122 -4.17 2.43 -24.78
C ALA A 122 -2.80 2.92 -24.29
N THR A 123 -2.28 2.29 -23.24
CA THR A 123 -0.92 2.55 -22.75
C THR A 123 -0.08 1.28 -22.83
N ASP A 124 1.22 1.46 -23.05
CA ASP A 124 2.21 0.41 -22.82
C ASP A 124 3.13 0.88 -21.71
N ILE A 125 3.08 0.16 -20.59
CA ILE A 125 3.88 0.45 -19.41
C ILE A 125 4.88 -0.67 -19.13
N GLN A 126 5.15 -1.56 -20.07
CA GLN A 126 6.14 -2.62 -19.89
C GLN A 126 7.55 -2.03 -19.72
N ILE A 127 8.37 -2.72 -18.93
CA ILE A 127 9.78 -2.41 -18.76
C ILE A 127 10.56 -3.37 -19.64
N THR A 128 11.40 -2.86 -20.52
CA THR A 128 12.11 -3.66 -21.52
C THR A 128 13.51 -4.06 -21.07
N ASP A 129 14.13 -3.27 -20.19
CA ASP A 129 15.50 -3.48 -19.74
C ASP A 129 15.68 -3.02 -18.28
N ILE A 130 16.58 -3.68 -17.55
CA ILE A 130 16.83 -3.43 -16.12
C ILE A 130 17.67 -2.16 -15.87
N SER A 131 18.33 -1.65 -16.92
CA SER A 131 19.16 -0.44 -16.86
C SER A 131 18.35 0.83 -17.12
N ASN A 132 17.14 0.70 -17.70
CA ASN A 132 16.27 1.80 -18.07
C ASN A 132 14.90 1.62 -17.42
N LEU A 133 14.82 1.89 -16.13
CA LEU A 133 13.57 1.76 -15.37
C LEU A 133 12.69 3.01 -15.55
N PRO A 134 11.38 2.93 -15.24
CA PRO A 134 10.50 4.10 -15.27
C PRO A 134 11.03 5.26 -14.42
N GLU A 135 10.77 6.49 -14.85
CA GLU A 135 11.34 7.69 -14.22
C GLU A 135 11.01 7.79 -12.72
N GLU A 136 9.79 7.42 -12.32
CA GLU A 136 9.36 7.40 -10.94
C GLU A 136 10.14 6.39 -10.10
N ASP A 137 10.47 5.23 -10.68
CA ASP A 137 11.27 4.20 -10.02
C ASP A 137 12.73 4.64 -9.89
N GLU A 138 13.30 5.25 -10.93
CA GLU A 138 14.65 5.83 -10.89
C GLU A 138 14.76 6.93 -9.83
N LYS A 139 13.76 7.81 -9.70
CA LYS A 139 13.72 8.83 -8.64
C LYS A 139 13.82 8.20 -7.25
N ILE A 140 13.08 7.10 -7.01
CA ILE A 140 13.09 6.41 -5.72
C ILE A 140 14.42 5.71 -5.47
N ILE A 141 14.96 5.04 -6.48
CA ILE A 141 16.27 4.37 -6.45
C ILE A 141 17.37 5.38 -6.09
N ASN A 142 17.41 6.51 -6.80
CA ASN A 142 18.39 7.57 -6.57
C ASN A 142 18.25 8.20 -5.17
N LYS A 143 17.01 8.45 -4.72
CA LYS A 143 16.74 8.99 -3.39
C LYS A 143 17.22 8.05 -2.26
N LEU A 144 17.15 6.73 -2.49
CA LEU A 144 17.59 5.70 -1.54
C LEU A 144 19.07 5.32 -1.71
N GLY A 145 19.74 5.85 -2.74
CA GLY A 145 21.17 5.61 -2.99
C GLY A 145 21.49 4.19 -3.50
N TYR A 146 20.54 3.52 -4.15
CA TYR A 146 20.77 2.17 -4.68
C TYR A 146 21.45 2.22 -6.06
N SER A 147 22.54 1.47 -6.21
CA SER A 147 23.34 1.46 -7.45
C SER A 147 23.59 0.07 -8.03
N SER A 148 23.56 -0.99 -7.21
CA SER A 148 23.71 -2.36 -7.70
C SER A 148 22.44 -2.81 -8.44
N ASP A 149 22.59 -3.66 -9.47
CA ASP A 149 21.43 -4.24 -10.17
C ASP A 149 20.48 -4.94 -9.21
N TYR A 150 21.03 -5.63 -8.20
CA TYR A 150 20.24 -6.30 -7.17
C TYR A 150 19.37 -5.31 -6.39
N ASP A 151 19.95 -4.25 -5.83
CA ASP A 151 19.22 -3.27 -5.01
C ASP A 151 18.23 -2.47 -5.85
N ARG A 152 18.61 -2.12 -7.09
CA ARG A 152 17.74 -1.45 -8.07
C ARG A 152 16.52 -2.30 -8.40
N MET A 153 16.72 -3.59 -8.73
CA MET A 153 15.63 -4.50 -9.05
C MET A 153 14.76 -4.83 -7.83
N MET A 154 15.34 -4.98 -6.64
CA MET A 154 14.58 -5.12 -5.40
C MET A 154 13.75 -3.86 -5.11
N CYS A 155 14.31 -2.67 -5.36
CA CYS A 155 13.61 -1.41 -5.22
C CYS A 155 12.41 -1.31 -6.18
N LEU A 156 12.62 -1.62 -7.46
CA LEU A 156 11.58 -1.69 -8.49
C LEU A 156 10.44 -2.64 -8.06
N LEU A 157 10.77 -3.86 -7.64
CA LEU A 157 9.78 -4.82 -7.18
C LEU A 157 8.97 -4.28 -5.99
N LEU A 158 9.62 -3.67 -5.00
CA LEU A 158 8.94 -3.12 -3.83
C LEU A 158 8.07 -1.90 -4.18
N ASN A 159 8.42 -1.16 -5.24
CA ASN A 159 7.58 -0.08 -5.76
C ASN A 159 6.35 -0.67 -6.47
N GLU A 160 6.52 -1.71 -7.29
CA GLU A 160 5.41 -2.42 -7.93
C GLU A 160 4.45 -3.05 -6.94
N ARG A 161 4.98 -3.72 -5.90
CA ARG A 161 4.16 -4.23 -4.79
C ARG A 161 3.38 -3.11 -4.10
N SER A 162 3.91 -1.89 -4.03
CA SER A 162 3.19 -0.75 -3.44
C SER A 162 2.01 -0.31 -4.32
N ARG A 163 2.21 -0.24 -5.64
CA ARG A 163 1.15 0.16 -6.59
C ARG A 163 0.05 -0.88 -6.65
N GLU A 164 0.44 -2.15 -6.77
CA GLU A 164 -0.48 -3.25 -6.95
C GLU A 164 -1.24 -3.59 -5.66
N LEU A 165 -0.53 -3.71 -4.53
CA LEU A 165 -1.06 -4.22 -3.25
C LEU A 165 -1.37 -3.09 -2.25
N MET A 166 -1.54 -1.85 -2.71
CA MET A 166 -1.89 -0.74 -1.84
C MET A 166 -3.13 -1.07 -1.01
N GLY A 167 -3.03 -0.88 0.30
CA GLY A 167 -4.10 -1.17 1.26
C GLY A 167 -4.36 -2.64 1.55
N GLU A 168 -3.60 -3.59 0.99
CA GLU A 168 -3.77 -5.04 1.21
C GLU A 168 -2.89 -5.57 2.37
N PHE A 169 -2.53 -4.72 3.34
CA PHE A 169 -1.80 -5.12 4.56
C PHE A 169 -0.47 -5.86 4.33
N HIS A 170 0.24 -5.59 3.23
CA HIS A 170 1.56 -6.19 2.95
C HIS A 170 2.74 -5.25 3.19
N ARG A 171 2.52 -3.93 3.21
CA ARG A 171 3.62 -2.96 3.07
C ARG A 171 4.61 -3.02 4.24
N TRP A 172 4.13 -3.15 5.47
CA TRP A 172 5.03 -3.21 6.62
C TRP A 172 5.85 -4.50 6.60
N GLU A 173 5.20 -5.61 6.29
CA GLU A 173 5.76 -6.96 6.20
C GLU A 173 6.84 -7.01 5.13
N ASP A 174 6.56 -6.47 3.94
CA ASP A 174 7.50 -6.36 2.82
C ASP A 174 8.74 -5.55 3.17
N LEU A 175 8.54 -4.37 3.76
CA LEU A 175 9.65 -3.50 4.11
C LEU A 175 10.48 -4.05 5.28
N SER A 176 9.83 -4.70 6.25
CA SER A 176 10.50 -5.32 7.39
C SER A 176 11.33 -6.53 6.97
N ARG A 177 10.76 -7.46 6.20
CA ARG A 177 11.45 -8.69 5.77
C ARG A 177 12.60 -8.41 4.80
N THR A 178 12.51 -7.34 4.02
CA THR A 178 13.58 -6.89 3.12
C THR A 178 14.55 -5.91 3.78
N LYS A 179 14.35 -5.55 5.06
CA LYS A 179 15.18 -4.59 5.80
C LYS A 179 15.27 -3.21 5.12
N THR A 180 14.20 -2.80 4.42
CA THR A 180 14.09 -1.50 3.76
C THR A 180 13.16 -0.52 4.48
N LEU A 181 12.53 -0.94 5.59
CA LEU A 181 11.58 -0.15 6.37
C LEU A 181 12.15 1.19 6.84
N VAL A 182 13.30 1.18 7.53
CA VAL A 182 13.87 2.41 8.11
C VAL A 182 14.28 3.39 7.01
N ALA A 183 15.00 2.92 5.99
CA ALA A 183 15.46 3.76 4.89
C ALA A 183 14.28 4.44 4.17
N ARG A 184 13.23 3.68 3.84
CA ARG A 184 12.05 4.22 3.15
C ARG A 184 11.19 5.10 4.06
N ALA A 185 11.01 4.73 5.33
CA ALA A 185 10.27 5.57 6.27
C ALA A 185 10.96 6.92 6.49
N LYS A 186 12.29 6.93 6.65
CA LYS A 186 13.06 8.19 6.76
C LYS A 186 12.96 9.05 5.50
N ALA A 187 12.95 8.43 4.32
CA ALA A 187 12.91 9.14 3.05
C ALA A 187 11.54 9.72 2.69
N TYR A 188 10.44 9.06 3.07
CA TYR A 188 9.09 9.37 2.55
C TYR A 188 8.01 9.59 3.60
N ASN A 189 8.26 9.33 4.88
CA ASN A 189 7.27 9.51 5.94
C ASN A 189 7.79 10.52 6.98
N ILE A 190 7.33 11.77 6.86
CA ILE A 190 7.76 12.88 7.73
C ILE A 190 7.40 12.62 9.19
N GLU A 191 6.29 11.95 9.47
CA GLU A 191 5.83 11.65 10.84
C GLU A 191 6.67 10.52 11.48
N ALA A 192 6.97 9.47 10.71
CA ALA A 192 7.73 8.33 11.20
C ALA A 192 9.24 8.59 11.21
N SER A 193 9.77 9.42 10.31
CA SER A 193 11.20 9.66 10.12
C SER A 193 11.98 9.99 11.40
N PRO A 194 11.49 10.85 12.32
CA PRO A 194 12.20 11.19 13.55
C PRO A 194 12.32 10.02 14.53
N ASN A 195 11.38 9.08 14.48
CA ASN A 195 11.21 8.06 15.52
C ASN A 195 11.49 6.63 15.04
N VAL A 196 11.51 6.39 13.73
CA VAL A 196 11.72 5.05 13.18
C VAL A 196 13.16 4.56 13.41
N LYS A 197 13.30 3.35 13.97
CA LYS A 197 14.56 2.72 14.33
C LYS A 197 14.63 1.30 13.76
N GLU A 198 15.83 0.74 13.69
CA GLU A 198 16.07 -0.59 13.13
C GLU A 198 15.23 -1.70 13.80
N TYR A 199 15.03 -1.62 15.12
CA TYR A 199 14.25 -2.61 15.84
C TYR A 199 12.74 -2.57 15.52
N HIS A 200 12.23 -1.51 14.88
CA HIS A 200 10.84 -1.43 14.43
C HIS A 200 10.50 -2.38 13.27
N CYS A 201 11.48 -3.13 12.74
CA CYS A 201 11.20 -4.27 11.87
C CYS A 201 10.50 -5.42 12.62
N LEU A 202 10.57 -5.48 13.94
CA LEU A 202 9.82 -6.43 14.77
C LEU A 202 8.81 -5.66 15.62
N ARG A 203 7.73 -6.32 16.04
CA ARG A 203 6.78 -5.77 17.02
C ARG A 203 7.19 -6.22 18.42
N PRO A 204 6.99 -5.41 19.47
CA PRO A 204 7.25 -5.87 20.83
C PRO A 204 6.33 -7.05 21.17
N ILE A 205 6.86 -8.02 21.91
CA ILE A 205 6.04 -9.03 22.57
C ILE A 205 5.20 -8.31 23.64
N PRO A 206 3.87 -8.50 23.67
CA PRO A 206 3.01 -7.82 24.62
C PRO A 206 3.45 -8.02 26.07
N GLN A 207 3.56 -6.93 26.84
CA GLN A 207 3.99 -7.01 28.24
C GLN A 207 3.06 -7.91 29.07
N THR A 208 1.75 -7.86 28.80
CA THR A 208 0.75 -8.72 29.45
C THR A 208 1.00 -10.21 29.21
N PHE A 209 1.52 -10.59 28.03
CA PHE A 209 1.93 -11.96 27.77
C PHE A 209 3.17 -12.33 28.61
N LEU A 210 4.20 -11.49 28.61
CA LEU A 210 5.43 -11.71 29.38
C LEU A 210 5.19 -11.77 30.89
N ASP A 211 4.19 -11.05 31.39
CA ASP A 211 3.79 -11.05 32.80
C ASP A 211 3.00 -12.32 33.19
N ALA A 212 2.28 -12.92 32.24
CA ALA A 212 1.44 -14.10 32.48
C ALA A 212 2.21 -15.43 32.44
N ILE A 213 3.28 -15.51 31.66
CA ILE A 213 4.06 -16.74 31.51
C ILE A 213 4.94 -17.05 32.73
N GLN A 214 5.12 -18.34 32.98
CA GLN A 214 5.88 -18.85 34.11
C GLN A 214 7.01 -19.79 33.67
N LYS A 215 8.09 -19.81 34.44
CA LYS A 215 9.19 -20.76 34.31
C LYS A 215 9.41 -21.42 35.66
N ASN A 216 9.33 -22.75 35.70
CA ASN A 216 9.44 -23.54 36.94
C ASN A 216 8.43 -23.12 38.04
N GLY A 217 7.18 -22.83 37.66
CA GLY A 217 6.10 -22.51 38.60
C GLY A 217 6.15 -21.09 39.20
N ARG A 218 7.03 -20.22 38.72
CA ARG A 218 7.07 -18.79 39.09
C ARG A 218 6.99 -17.88 37.87
N ALA A 219 6.55 -16.64 38.07
CA ALA A 219 6.63 -15.60 37.06
C ALA A 219 8.09 -15.39 36.60
N LEU A 220 8.26 -14.96 35.35
CA LEU A 220 9.57 -14.58 34.83
C LEU A 220 10.16 -13.38 35.59
N THR A 221 11.47 -13.43 35.83
CA THR A 221 12.26 -12.26 36.27
C THR A 221 12.36 -11.22 35.15
N SER A 222 12.74 -9.98 35.48
CA SER A 222 12.96 -8.94 34.47
C SER A 222 14.00 -9.32 33.42
N ALA A 223 15.06 -10.04 33.81
CA ALA A 223 16.08 -10.52 32.90
C ALA A 223 15.53 -11.58 31.92
N GLU A 224 14.74 -12.53 32.42
CA GLU A 224 14.11 -13.56 31.58
C GLU A 224 13.07 -12.97 30.61
N LYS A 225 12.34 -11.92 31.03
CA LYS A 225 11.43 -11.18 30.14
C LYS A 225 12.21 -10.45 29.05
N SER A 226 13.31 -9.78 29.42
CA SER A 226 14.17 -9.06 28.49
C SER A 226 14.84 -10.01 27.48
N GLU A 227 15.25 -11.20 27.91
CA GLU A 227 15.80 -12.25 27.04
C GLU A 227 14.75 -12.78 26.04
N MET A 228 13.49 -12.91 26.46
CA MET A 228 12.41 -13.33 25.58
C MET A 228 11.97 -12.24 24.60
N GLN A 229 12.14 -10.97 24.97
CA GLN A 229 11.69 -9.83 24.18
C GLN A 229 12.46 -9.71 22.87
N ASN A 230 11.80 -9.16 21.85
CA ASN A 230 12.47 -8.80 20.61
C ASN A 230 13.55 -7.73 20.87
N PRO A 231 14.74 -7.83 20.24
CA PRO A 231 15.83 -6.88 20.48
C PRO A 231 15.40 -5.42 20.28
N GLY A 232 15.72 -4.55 21.25
CA GLY A 232 15.45 -3.12 21.19
C GLY A 232 14.14 -2.65 21.87
N TYR A 233 13.35 -3.56 22.41
CA TYR A 233 12.15 -3.28 23.22
C TYR A 233 12.35 -3.58 24.70
#